data_AF-A0A2U3QFD9-F1
#
_entry.id   AF-A0A2U3QFD9-F1
#
_cell.length_a   1.000
_cell.length_b   1.000
_cell.length_c   1.000
_cell.angle_alpha   90.00
_cell.angle_beta   90.00
_cell.angle_gamma   90.00
#
_symmetry.space_group_name_H-M   'P 1'
#
loop_
_entity.id
_entity.type
_entity.pdbx_description
1 polymer ?
#
loop_
_entity_poly.entity_id
_entity_poly.type
_entity_poly.pdbx_seq_one_letter_code
_entity_poly.pdbx_strand_id
1 'polypeptide(L)'
;MNKRGMTLIELLIVVAIIGILASIGIPAYIGQKKKAARAEAYTNLQNLSLLEAQFFADQGRYTANLGAAGNTIAIRDANLTAIQTTAGEALGGFRPGAGAQFSYRVIQDVRLPNAPVPAPFNPANVIAQNPAAVPPDPPCFVATATGIAGTRVANDLFAMDCFNNKNF
;
A
#
# COMPACT_ATOMS: atom_id res chain seq x y z
N MET A 1 -32.13 -35.44 -37.91
CA MET A 1 -31.81 -34.55 -36.76
C MET A 1 -32.23 -33.13 -37.10
N ASN A 2 -33.31 -32.62 -36.49
CA ASN A 2 -33.77 -31.25 -36.71
C ASN A 2 -32.92 -30.28 -35.89
N LYS A 3 -31.98 -29.60 -36.54
CA LYS A 3 -31.25 -28.47 -35.95
C LYS A 3 -32.20 -27.26 -35.91
N ARG A 4 -32.71 -26.93 -34.73
CA ARG A 4 -33.42 -25.66 -34.49
C ARG A 4 -32.36 -24.55 -34.45
N GLY A 5 -32.43 -23.60 -35.39
CA GLY A 5 -31.60 -22.40 -35.38
C GLY A 5 -32.15 -21.35 -34.41
N MET A 6 -31.28 -20.62 -33.73
CA MET A 6 -31.65 -19.47 -32.90
C MET A 6 -32.18 -18.34 -33.81
N THR A 7 -33.24 -17.64 -33.40
CA THR A 7 -33.79 -16.55 -34.23
C THR A 7 -33.00 -15.25 -34.05
N LEU A 8 -32.93 -14.41 -35.10
CA LEU A 8 -32.21 -13.13 -35.05
C LEU A 8 -32.73 -12.20 -33.94
N ILE A 9 -34.05 -12.20 -33.71
CA ILE A 9 -34.67 -11.38 -32.66
C ILE A 9 -34.34 -11.88 -31.25
N GLU A 10 -34.18 -13.20 -31.08
CA GLU A 10 -33.72 -13.82 -29.83
C GLU A 10 -32.34 -13.31 -29.45
N LEU A 11 -31.43 -13.29 -30.43
CA LEU A 11 -30.06 -12.84 -30.22
C LEU A 11 -30.03 -11.32 -29.96
N LEU A 12 -30.87 -10.54 -30.64
CA LEU A 12 -30.95 -9.09 -30.46
C LEU A 12 -31.37 -8.70 -29.02
N ILE A 13 -32.40 -9.35 -28.48
CA ILE A 13 -32.86 -9.07 -27.11
C ILE A 13 -31.81 -9.47 -26.08
N VAL A 14 -31.11 -10.60 -26.28
CA VAL A 14 -30.04 -11.05 -25.37
C VAL A 14 -28.91 -10.02 -25.30
N VAL A 15 -28.45 -9.50 -26.44
CA VAL A 15 -27.37 -8.50 -26.47
C VAL A 15 -27.84 -7.18 -25.86
N ALA A 16 -29.11 -6.80 -26.05
CA ALA A 16 -29.69 -5.62 -25.42
C ALA A 16 -29.69 -5.74 -23.88
N ILE A 17 -30.10 -6.89 -23.33
CA ILE A 17 -30.11 -7.14 -21.87
C ILE A 17 -28.67 -7.15 -21.32
N ILE A 18 -27.74 -7.84 -21.99
CA ILE A 18 -26.32 -7.87 -21.57
C ILE A 18 -25.71 -6.47 -21.60
N GLY A 19 -26.06 -5.64 -22.60
CA GLY A 19 -25.61 -4.25 -22.69
C GLY A 19 -26.06 -3.40 -21.48
N ILE A 20 -27.33 -3.54 -21.07
CA ILE A 20 -27.87 -2.84 -19.89
C ILE A 20 -27.13 -3.28 -18.63
N LEU A 21 -26.98 -4.60 -18.41
CA LEU A 21 -26.29 -5.13 -17.24
C LEU A 21 -24.81 -4.74 -17.19
N ALA A 22 -24.12 -4.77 -18.34
CA ALA A 22 -22.71 -4.40 -18.44
C ALA A 22 -22.47 -2.92 -18.11
N SER A 23 -23.38 -2.02 -18.54
CA SER A 23 -23.25 -0.58 -18.29
C SER A 23 -23.27 -0.21 -16.79
N ILE A 24 -24.01 -0.96 -15.98
CA ILE A 24 -24.07 -0.78 -14.52
C ILE A 24 -22.97 -1.60 -13.82
N GLY A 25 -22.72 -2.82 -14.29
CA GLY A 25 -21.80 -3.77 -13.65
C GLY A 25 -20.33 -3.38 -13.74
N ILE A 26 -19.86 -2.89 -14.89
CA ILE A 26 -18.45 -2.54 -15.11
C ILE A 26 -17.96 -1.42 -14.17
N PRO A 27 -18.62 -0.25 -14.07
CA PRO A 27 -18.15 0.82 -13.18
C PRO A 27 -18.19 0.39 -11.70
N ALA A 28 -19.21 -0.35 -11.28
CA ALA A 28 -19.31 -0.87 -9.92
C ALA A 28 -18.13 -1.81 -9.59
N TYR A 29 -17.81 -2.73 -10.49
CA TYR A 29 -16.67 -3.65 -10.33
C TYR A 29 -15.32 -2.91 -10.23
N ILE A 30 -15.11 -1.87 -11.05
CA ILE A 30 -13.88 -1.04 -11.00
C ILE A 30 -13.72 -0.39 -9.61
N GLY A 31 -14.79 0.16 -9.05
CA GLY A 31 -14.78 0.75 -7.71
C GLY A 31 -14.41 -0.26 -6.61
N GLN A 32 -14.97 -1.47 -6.68
CA GLN A 32 -14.66 -2.54 -5.71
C GLN A 32 -13.19 -2.95 -5.77
N LYS A 33 -12.59 -3.06 -6.98
CA LYS A 33 -11.16 -3.36 -7.10
C LYS A 33 -10.28 -2.30 -6.47
N LYS A 34 -10.60 -1.01 -6.65
CA LYS A 34 -9.85 0.09 -6.03
C LYS A 34 -9.93 0.03 -4.50
N LYS A 35 -11.12 -0.24 -3.96
CA LYS A 35 -11.31 -0.41 -2.51
C LYS A 35 -10.53 -1.60 -1.95
N ALA A 36 -10.54 -2.74 -2.66
CA ALA A 36 -9.76 -3.92 -2.28
C ALA A 36 -8.25 -3.62 -2.24
N ALA A 37 -7.73 -2.91 -3.24
CA ALA A 37 -6.32 -2.52 -3.28
C ALA A 37 -5.91 -1.60 -2.13
N ARG A 38 -6.76 -0.62 -1.77
CA ARG A 38 -6.53 0.25 -0.61
C ARG A 38 -6.58 -0.53 0.71
N ALA A 39 -7.48 -1.50 0.82
CA ALA A 39 -7.54 -2.38 1.99
C ALA A 39 -6.28 -3.25 2.12
N GLU A 40 -5.75 -3.78 1.00
CA GLU A 40 -4.47 -4.49 0.98
C GLU A 40 -3.31 -3.59 1.42
N ALA A 41 -3.26 -2.34 0.95
CA ALA A 41 -2.26 -1.36 1.39
C ALA A 41 -2.31 -1.12 2.90
N TYR A 42 -3.52 -0.97 3.45
CA TYR A 42 -3.74 -0.81 4.87
C TYR A 42 -3.23 -2.00 5.68
N THR A 43 -3.60 -3.23 5.28
CA THR A 43 -3.13 -4.46 5.95
C THR A 43 -1.61 -4.60 5.88
N ASN A 44 -0.99 -4.29 4.74
CA ASN A 44 0.46 -4.34 4.60
C ASN A 44 1.17 -3.30 5.46
N LEU A 45 0.64 -2.08 5.60
CA LEU A 45 1.18 -1.07 6.52
C LEU A 45 1.05 -1.49 7.99
N GLN A 46 -0.05 -2.14 8.37
CA GLN A 46 -0.18 -2.72 9.72
C GLN A 46 0.84 -3.83 9.96
N ASN A 47 1.05 -4.70 8.98
CA ASN A 47 2.07 -5.75 9.06
C ASN A 47 3.48 -5.15 9.20
N LEU A 48 3.78 -4.05 8.48
CA LEU A 48 5.03 -3.32 8.66
C LEU A 48 5.18 -2.77 10.07
N SER A 49 4.14 -2.14 10.62
CA SER A 49 4.19 -1.63 11.99
C SER A 49 4.43 -2.75 13.01
N LEU A 50 3.82 -3.92 12.81
CA LEU A 50 4.05 -5.10 13.65
C LEU A 50 5.49 -5.62 13.54
N LEU A 51 6.03 -5.72 12.32
CA LEU A 51 7.39 -6.18 12.07
C LEU A 51 8.44 -5.20 12.63
N GLU A 52 8.20 -3.90 12.51
CA GLU A 52 9.03 -2.86 13.14
C GLU A 52 8.99 -2.95 14.66
N ALA A 53 7.82 -3.21 15.26
CA ALA A 53 7.71 -3.42 16.71
C ALA A 53 8.48 -4.67 17.18
N GLN A 54 8.44 -5.76 16.41
CA GLN A 54 9.23 -6.97 16.68
C GLN A 54 10.72 -6.68 16.56
N PHE A 55 11.14 -6.00 15.49
CA PHE A 55 12.54 -5.64 15.28
C PHE A 55 13.06 -4.71 16.38
N PHE A 56 12.25 -3.75 16.81
CA PHE A 56 12.58 -2.87 17.94
C PHE A 56 12.74 -3.65 19.25
N ALA A 57 11.91 -4.66 19.49
CA ALA A 57 12.04 -5.53 20.67
C ALA A 57 13.35 -6.33 20.67
N ASP A 58 13.82 -6.75 19.49
CA ASP A 58 15.05 -7.54 19.35
C ASP A 58 16.32 -6.69 19.31
N GLN A 59 16.27 -5.50 18.69
CA GLN A 59 17.46 -4.68 18.36
C GLN A 59 17.49 -3.33 19.06
N GLY A 60 16.43 -2.93 19.77
CA GLY A 60 16.32 -1.64 20.47
C GLY A 60 16.22 -0.42 19.56
N ARG A 61 16.00 -0.61 18.26
CA ARG A 61 15.85 0.44 17.24
C ARG A 61 14.95 -0.04 16.11
N TYR A 62 14.35 0.89 15.39
CA TYR A 62 13.62 0.60 14.14
C TYR A 62 14.58 0.45 12.97
N THR A 63 14.13 -0.14 11.87
CA THR A 63 14.92 -0.28 10.64
C THR A 63 14.28 0.48 9.48
N ALA A 64 15.08 0.97 8.54
CA ALA A 64 14.56 1.42 7.24
C ALA A 64 14.58 0.28 6.22
N ASN A 65 15.19 -0.87 6.57
CA ASN A 65 15.42 -1.98 5.67
C ASN A 65 14.26 -2.97 5.72
N LEU A 66 13.41 -2.93 4.70
CA LEU A 66 12.29 -3.85 4.52
C LEU A 66 12.71 -5.29 4.20
N GLY A 67 14.01 -5.56 4.02
CA GLY A 67 14.52 -6.85 3.61
C GLY A 67 14.21 -7.19 2.16
N ALA A 68 14.83 -8.27 1.66
CA ALA A 68 14.61 -8.71 0.29
C ALA A 68 13.14 -9.13 0.08
N ALA A 69 12.40 -8.36 -0.70
CA ALA A 69 11.16 -8.84 -1.29
C ALA A 69 11.52 -9.99 -2.23
N GLY A 70 11.22 -11.22 -1.81
CA GLY A 70 11.31 -12.39 -2.67
C GLY A 70 10.20 -12.40 -3.73
N ASN A 71 10.12 -11.37 -4.57
CA ASN A 71 9.69 -11.42 -5.96
C ASN A 71 9.91 -10.07 -6.67
N THR A 72 10.54 -10.12 -7.84
CA THR A 72 10.94 -8.98 -8.68
C THR A 72 9.72 -8.39 -9.42
N ILE A 73 8.82 -7.69 -8.73
CA ILE A 73 7.82 -6.85 -9.39
C ILE A 73 7.91 -5.43 -8.85
N ALA A 74 8.72 -4.65 -9.56
CA ALA A 74 8.67 -3.19 -9.74
C ALA A 74 8.35 -2.33 -8.50
N ILE A 75 9.37 -2.11 -7.68
CA ILE A 75 9.56 -0.83 -6.97
C ILE A 75 9.96 0.19 -8.03
N ARG A 76 8.99 0.74 -8.76
CA ARG A 76 9.21 1.79 -9.77
C ARG A 76 8.50 3.05 -9.34
N ASP A 77 9.21 3.87 -8.59
CA ASP A 77 9.21 5.34 -8.65
C ASP A 77 10.30 5.85 -7.71
N ALA A 78 11.42 6.33 -8.29
CA ALA A 78 12.48 7.20 -7.74
C ALA A 78 12.90 7.15 -6.23
N ASN A 79 12.63 6.07 -5.49
CA ASN A 79 13.42 5.64 -4.32
C ASN A 79 14.24 4.41 -4.70
N LEU A 80 14.92 4.54 -5.84
CA LEU A 80 15.77 3.53 -6.45
C LEU A 80 17.18 3.60 -5.86
N THR A 81 17.25 3.48 -4.54
CA THR A 81 18.45 2.98 -3.87
C THR A 81 17.96 2.10 -2.75
N ALA A 82 18.10 0.80 -2.98
CA ALA A 82 18.34 -0.15 -1.93
C ALA A 82 17.17 -0.54 -1.01
N ILE A 83 16.38 -1.50 -1.48
CA ILE A 83 16.38 -2.79 -0.75
C ILE A 83 17.78 -3.39 -0.97
N GLN A 84 18.82 -2.83 -0.33
CA GLN A 84 20.14 -3.43 -0.33
C GLN A 84 20.22 -4.30 0.90
N THR A 85 20.52 -5.56 0.62
CA THR A 85 21.19 -6.46 1.53
C THR A 85 22.35 -5.74 2.24
N THR A 86 22.13 -5.41 3.50
CA THR A 86 23.19 -5.57 4.49
C THR A 86 22.64 -6.62 5.44
N ALA A 87 23.25 -7.80 5.42
CA ALA A 87 22.90 -8.87 6.36
C ALA A 87 23.01 -8.30 7.79
N GLY A 88 21.89 -8.32 8.54
CA GLY A 88 21.86 -7.93 9.95
C GLY A 88 20.65 -7.12 10.42
N GLU A 89 19.94 -6.41 9.52
CA GLU A 89 18.93 -5.41 9.95
C GLU A 89 17.62 -5.39 9.12
N ALA A 90 17.34 -6.48 8.40
CA ALA A 90 16.20 -6.58 7.49
C ALA A 90 14.92 -7.10 8.17
N LEU A 91 13.76 -6.53 7.83
CA LEU A 91 12.45 -7.12 8.15
C LEU A 91 12.17 -8.38 7.32
N GLY A 92 12.82 -9.51 7.67
CA GLY A 92 12.76 -10.76 6.90
C GLY A 92 11.36 -11.39 6.71
N GLY A 93 10.32 -10.84 7.34
CA GLY A 93 8.92 -11.28 7.22
C GLY A 93 8.04 -10.45 6.29
N PHE A 94 8.49 -9.30 5.79
CA PHE A 94 7.62 -8.44 4.97
C PHE A 94 7.51 -8.95 3.53
N ARG A 95 6.30 -9.36 3.15
CA ARG A 95 6.00 -9.89 1.81
C ARG A 95 4.69 -9.31 1.29
N PRO A 96 4.72 -8.17 0.57
CA PRO A 96 3.53 -7.70 -0.12
C PRO A 96 3.13 -8.73 -1.18
N GLY A 97 1.83 -8.92 -1.42
CA GLY A 97 1.34 -9.94 -2.35
C GLY A 97 1.93 -9.79 -3.76
N ALA A 98 2.01 -10.89 -4.52
CA ALA A 98 2.62 -10.93 -5.85
C ALA A 98 1.96 -10.01 -6.92
N GLY A 99 0.84 -9.36 -6.58
CA GLY A 99 0.13 -8.39 -7.42
C GLY A 99 -0.02 -7.01 -6.76
N ALA A 100 0.88 -6.66 -5.83
CA ALA A 100 0.80 -5.42 -5.07
C ALA A 100 0.68 -4.20 -6.00
N GLN A 101 -0.33 -3.37 -5.74
CA GLN A 101 -0.56 -2.13 -6.48
C GLN A 101 0.12 -0.92 -5.81
N PHE A 102 0.84 -1.15 -4.72
CA PHE A 102 1.52 -0.16 -3.91
C PHE A 102 3.00 -0.53 -3.71
N SER A 103 3.85 0.48 -3.71
CA SER A 103 5.24 0.43 -3.28
C SER A 103 5.34 0.86 -1.82
N TYR A 104 6.16 0.18 -1.03
CA TYR A 104 6.29 0.44 0.41
C TYR A 104 7.68 0.97 0.76
N ARG A 105 7.75 1.83 1.77
CA ARG A 105 9.01 2.38 2.30
C ARG A 105 8.85 2.70 3.79
N VAL A 106 9.94 2.56 4.55
CA VAL A 106 10.04 3.03 5.93
C VAL A 106 11.04 4.18 6.01
N ILE A 107 10.73 5.17 6.83
CA ILE A 107 11.60 6.30 7.18
C ILE A 107 11.82 6.24 8.68
N GLN A 108 13.07 6.17 9.11
CA GLN A 108 13.45 6.16 10.53
C GLN A 108 13.51 7.59 11.10
N ASP A 109 13.48 7.68 12.42
CA ASP A 109 13.69 8.89 13.21
C ASP A 109 12.75 10.04 12.84
N VAL A 110 11.53 9.66 12.44
CA VAL A 110 10.47 10.59 12.06
C VAL A 110 9.11 10.09 12.57
N ARG A 111 8.18 11.02 12.78
CA ARG A 111 6.77 10.70 13.12
C ARG A 111 5.79 11.56 12.32
N LEU A 112 4.51 11.19 12.34
CA LEU A 112 3.44 12.04 11.84
C LEU A 112 3.02 13.04 12.94
N PRO A 113 2.41 14.18 12.57
CA PRO A 113 1.86 15.10 13.55
C PRO A 113 0.70 14.43 14.30
N ASN A 114 0.68 14.64 15.63
CA ASN A 114 -0.39 14.13 16.48
C ASN A 114 -1.68 14.95 16.21
N ALA A 115 -2.61 14.36 15.46
CA ALA A 115 -3.96 14.85 15.11
C ALA A 115 -4.12 15.72 13.84
N PRO A 116 -5.33 15.65 13.25
CA PRO A 116 -5.60 14.73 12.16
C PRO A 116 -4.59 14.92 11.02
N VAL A 117 -3.95 13.83 10.58
CA VAL A 117 -2.99 13.90 9.48
C VAL A 117 -3.75 14.23 8.19
N PRO A 118 -3.44 15.33 7.49
CA PRO A 118 -4.19 15.74 6.30
C PRO A 118 -4.05 14.71 5.18
N ALA A 119 -5.17 14.18 4.67
CA ALA A 119 -5.19 13.31 3.48
C ALA A 119 -5.32 14.16 2.20
N PRO A 120 -4.58 13.85 1.12
CA PRO A 120 -3.62 12.74 0.96
C PRO A 120 -2.29 13.00 1.71
N PHE A 121 -1.55 11.93 2.01
CA PHE A 121 -0.25 12.07 2.67
C PHE A 121 0.68 13.01 1.91
N ASN A 122 1.28 13.94 2.65
CA ASN A 122 2.31 14.84 2.15
C ASN A 122 3.59 14.56 2.95
N PRO A 123 4.69 14.13 2.30
CA PRO A 123 5.95 13.85 2.99
C PRO A 123 6.53 15.06 3.71
N ALA A 124 6.14 16.29 3.34
CA ALA A 124 6.54 17.50 4.05
C ALA A 124 5.93 17.63 5.46
N ASN A 125 4.85 16.89 5.75
CA ASN A 125 4.20 16.93 7.05
C ASN A 125 4.86 15.99 8.07
N VAL A 126 5.84 15.19 7.65
CA VAL A 126 6.61 14.32 8.53
C VAL A 126 7.52 15.18 9.40
N ILE A 127 7.50 14.94 10.72
CA ILE A 127 8.34 15.67 11.66
C ILE A 127 9.55 14.82 12.04
N ALA A 128 10.74 15.39 11.85
CA ALA A 128 11.99 14.81 12.33
C ALA A 128 11.98 14.76 13.85
N GLN A 129 12.48 13.66 14.41
CA GLN A 129 12.63 13.52 15.84
C GLN A 129 13.84 14.30 16.30
N ASN A 130 13.71 14.95 17.46
CA ASN A 130 14.83 15.65 18.06
C ASN A 130 15.40 14.82 19.21
N PRO A 131 16.47 14.03 18.98
CA PRO A 131 17.11 13.26 20.04
C PRO A 131 17.81 14.14 21.09
N ALA A 132 18.00 15.44 20.80
CA ALA A 132 18.53 16.42 21.74
C ALA A 132 17.43 17.21 22.49
N ALA A 133 16.14 16.90 22.28
CA ALA A 133 15.06 17.47 23.08
C ALA A 133 15.16 17.03 24.55
N VAL A 134 14.55 17.80 25.46
CA VAL A 134 14.50 17.49 26.90
C VAL A 134 13.03 17.43 27.33
N PRO A 135 12.44 16.24 27.54
CA PRO A 135 13.01 14.89 27.33
C PRO A 135 13.23 14.56 25.83
N PRO A 136 14.15 13.63 25.49
CA PRO A 136 14.40 13.25 24.11
C PRO A 136 13.17 12.56 23.52
N ASP A 137 12.85 12.86 22.26
CA ASP A 137 11.79 12.15 21.57
C ASP A 137 12.16 10.66 21.47
N PRO A 138 11.24 9.72 21.81
CA PRO A 138 11.49 8.30 21.65
C PRO A 138 11.66 7.98 20.16
N PRO A 139 12.49 6.99 19.77
CA PRO A 139 12.64 6.62 18.36
C PRO A 139 11.27 6.26 17.75
N CYS A 140 11.08 6.59 16.48
CA CYS A 140 9.87 6.30 15.72
C CYS A 140 10.23 6.05 14.26
N PHE A 141 9.22 5.60 13.52
CA PHE A 141 9.28 5.42 12.09
C PHE A 141 7.98 5.88 11.46
N VAL A 142 8.04 6.17 10.16
CA VAL A 142 6.87 6.33 9.29
C VAL A 142 6.96 5.31 8.16
N ALA A 143 5.98 4.43 8.07
CA ALA A 143 5.78 3.51 6.96
C ALA A 143 4.83 4.15 5.94
N THR A 144 5.22 4.16 4.68
CA THR A 144 4.46 4.78 3.58
C THR A 144 4.13 3.75 2.50
N ALA A 145 2.93 3.85 1.93
CA ALA A 145 2.49 3.08 0.77
C ALA A 145 2.09 4.02 -0.37
N THR A 146 2.77 3.89 -1.52
CA THR A 146 2.55 4.73 -2.70
C THR A 146 1.99 3.88 -3.83
N GLY A 147 0.83 4.25 -4.37
CA GLY A 147 0.22 3.55 -5.49
C GLY A 147 1.08 3.63 -6.76
N ILE A 148 1.34 2.49 -7.39
CA ILE A 148 2.26 2.36 -8.53
C ILE A 148 1.64 3.00 -9.77
N ALA A 149 2.45 3.75 -10.53
CA ALA A 149 2.04 4.35 -11.80
C ALA A 149 1.47 3.30 -12.78
N GLY A 150 0.39 3.64 -13.47
CA GLY A 150 -0.32 2.73 -14.38
C GLY A 150 -1.30 1.76 -13.69
N THR A 151 -1.37 1.75 -12.36
CA THR A 151 -2.43 1.05 -11.63
C THR A 151 -3.65 1.95 -11.36
N ARG A 152 -4.76 1.37 -10.90
CA ARG A 152 -6.00 2.11 -10.57
C ARG A 152 -5.89 2.94 -9.28
N VAL A 153 -4.83 2.74 -8.53
CA VAL A 153 -4.49 3.44 -7.29
C VAL A 153 -3.28 4.35 -7.47
N ALA A 154 -2.84 4.61 -8.71
CA ALA A 154 -1.77 5.56 -8.98
C ALA A 154 -2.04 6.89 -8.27
N ASN A 155 -1.01 7.44 -7.63
CA ASN A 155 -1.05 8.65 -6.79
C ASN A 155 -1.81 8.52 -5.45
N ASP A 156 -2.46 7.40 -5.14
CA ASP A 156 -2.93 7.15 -3.78
C ASP A 156 -1.68 7.00 -2.89
N LEU A 157 -1.62 7.76 -1.80
CA LEU A 157 -0.45 7.82 -0.94
C LEU A 157 -0.90 7.80 0.51
N PHE A 158 -0.41 6.80 1.24
CA PHE A 158 -0.81 6.51 2.61
C PHE A 158 0.39 6.40 3.53
N ALA A 159 0.17 6.72 4.81
CA ALA A 159 1.21 6.63 5.82
C ALA A 159 0.67 6.17 7.18
N MET A 160 1.53 5.50 7.94
CA MET A 160 1.32 5.11 9.33
C MET A 160 2.61 5.32 10.12
N ASP A 161 2.52 5.83 11.34
CA ASP A 161 3.67 5.97 12.23
C ASP A 161 3.66 4.98 13.41
N CYS A 162 4.74 4.99 14.19
CA CYS A 162 4.90 4.14 15.38
C CYS A 162 3.85 4.38 16.48
N PHE A 163 3.17 5.53 16.47
CA PHE A 163 2.09 5.87 17.42
C PHE A 163 0.71 5.48 16.89
N ASN A 164 0.64 4.75 15.78
CA ASN A 164 -0.58 4.43 15.06
C ASN A 164 -1.35 5.67 14.56
N ASN A 165 -0.68 6.82 14.38
CA ASN A 165 -1.22 7.92 13.59
C ASN A 165 -1.22 7.52 12.13
N LYS A 166 -2.28 7.91 11.42
CA LYS A 166 -2.61 7.37 10.10
C LYS A 166 -3.07 8.46 9.16
N ASN A 167 -2.75 8.30 7.88
CA ASN A 167 -3.18 9.15 6.79
C ASN A 167 -3.76 8.28 5.66
N PHE A 168 -5.08 8.19 5.60
CA PHE A 168 -5.84 7.38 4.63
C PHE A 168 -7.04 8.14 4.09
#